data_AF-A0A1A8KFL2-F1
#
_entry.id   AF-A0A1A8KFL2-F1
#
_cell.length_a   1.000
_cell.length_b   1.000
_cell.length_c   1.000
_cell.angle_alpha   90.00
_cell.angle_beta   90.00
_cell.angle_gamma   90.00
#
_symmetry.space_group_name_H-M   'P 1'
#
loop_
_entity.id
_entity.type
_entity.pdbx_description
1 polymer ?
#
loop_
_entity_poly.entity_id
_entity_poly.type
_entity_poly.pdbx_seq_one_letter_code
_entity_poly.pdbx_strand_id
1 'polypeptide(L)' 'HKDGHVVVYLEGLKKDEQINHSLELLQQIPVNNLKPAVIALYDYYQPSDRAEKEYTLTAEA' A
#
# COMPACT_ATOMS: atom_id res chain seq x y z
N HIS A 1 10.29 -11.02 -0.28
CA HIS A 1 8.87 -11.16 0.11
C HIS A 1 8.18 -11.88 -1.05
N LYS A 2 7.64 -13.08 -0.83
CA LYS A 2 6.98 -13.87 -1.89
C LYS A 2 5.50 -13.44 -1.90
N ASP A 3 4.87 -13.39 -3.07
CA ASP A 3 3.43 -13.10 -3.30
C ASP A 3 3.03 -11.66 -3.67
N GLY A 4 3.95 -10.83 -4.16
CA GLY A 4 3.59 -9.55 -4.79
C GLY A 4 3.15 -8.44 -3.83
N HIS A 5 3.41 -8.61 -2.54
CA HIS A 5 3.15 -7.61 -1.50
C HIS A 5 4.43 -6.90 -1.06
N VAL A 6 4.30 -5.61 -0.76
CA VAL A 6 5.30 -4.79 -0.06
C VAL A 6 4.80 -4.55 1.35
N VAL A 7 5.62 -4.86 2.35
CA VAL A 7 5.29 -4.63 3.76
C VAL A 7 6.22 -3.55 4.31
N VAL A 8 5.61 -2.53 4.92
CA VAL A 8 6.32 -1.42 5.56
C VAL A 8 5.97 -1.44 7.05
N TYR A 9 6.99 -1.42 7.89
CA TYR A 9 6.83 -1.32 9.34
C TYR A 9 7.01 0.14 9.76
N LEU A 10 6.02 0.66 10.48
CA LEU A 10 6.08 1.99 11.09
C LEU A 10 6.31 1.81 12.59
N GLU A 11 7.20 2.63 13.18
CA GLU A 11 7.47 2.56 14.63
C GLU A 11 6.24 2.93 15.46
N GLY A 12 5.40 3.85 14.97
CA GLY A 12 4.14 4.23 15.59
C GLY A 12 3.45 5.37 14.86
N LEU A 13 2.14 5.50 15.08
CA LEU A 13 1.33 6.61 14.59
C LEU A 13 1.07 7.59 15.72
N LYS A 14 1.19 8.88 15.44
CA LYS A 14 0.80 9.95 16.36
C LYS A 14 -0.50 10.56 15.90
N LYS A 15 -1.40 10.82 16.85
CA LYS A 15 -2.69 11.43 16.57
C LYS A 15 -2.48 12.79 15.89
N ASP A 16 -3.25 13.04 14.84
CA ASP A 16 -3.26 14.31 14.09
C ASP A 16 -1.93 14.67 13.39
N GLU A 17 -0.97 13.73 13.33
CA GLU A 17 0.30 13.89 12.59
C GLU A 17 0.27 13.05 11.31
N GLN A 18 0.48 13.71 10.16
CA GLN A 18 0.51 13.02 8.88
C GLN A 18 1.90 12.40 8.65
N ILE A 19 1.92 11.10 8.34
CA ILE A 19 3.11 10.40 7.88
C ILE A 19 3.00 10.20 6.36
N ASN A 20 4.04 10.62 5.65
CA ASN A 20 4.11 10.50 4.20
C ASN A 20 5.21 9.50 3.81
N HIS A 21 4.84 8.49 3.02
CA HIS A 21 5.77 7.57 2.38
C HIS A 21 5.46 7.49 0.89
N SER A 22 6.52 7.39 0.09
CA SER A 22 6.42 7.14 -1.34
C SER A 22 6.97 5.76 -1.65
N LEU A 23 6.34 5.09 -2.61
CA LEU A 23 6.79 3.84 -3.18
C LEU A 23 6.82 3.99 -4.69
N GLU A 24 7.97 3.71 -5.29
CA GLU A 24 8.11 3.66 -6.74
C GLU A 24 8.09 2.21 -7.19
N LEU A 25 7.22 1.90 -8.16
CA LEU A 25 7.05 0.55 -8.70
C LEU A 25 7.47 0.54 -10.17
N LEU A 26 8.44 -0.29 -10.51
CA LEU A 26 8.88 -0.50 -11.89
C LEU A 26 8.14 -1.69 -12.51
N GLN A 27 7.35 -1.43 -13.55
CA GLN A 27 6.67 -2.48 -14.30
C GLN A 27 7.68 -3.28 -15.13
N GLN A 28 7.94 -4.53 -14.75
CA GLN A 28 8.84 -5.42 -15.49
C GLN A 28 8.15 -6.09 -16.70
N ILE A 29 6.85 -6.32 -16.60
CA ILE A 29 6.04 -6.99 -17.62
C ILE A 29 4.78 -6.15 -17.85
N PRO A 30 4.48 -5.75 -19.11
CA PRO A 30 3.24 -5.06 -19.44
C PRO A 30 2.02 -5.93 -19.12
N VAL A 31 1.03 -5.35 -18.43
CA VAL A 31 -0.24 -6.01 -18.11
C VAL A 31 -1.38 -5.08 -18.48
N ASN A 32 -2.37 -5.61 -19.21
CA ASN A 32 -3.59 -4.88 -19.56
C ASN A 32 -4.66 -5.07 -18.49
N ASN A 33 -5.58 -4.10 -18.37
CA ASN A 33 -6.71 -4.14 -17.43
C ASN A 33 -6.26 -4.36 -15.97
N LEU A 34 -5.29 -3.55 -15.52
CA LEU A 34 -4.80 -3.59 -14.15
C LEU A 34 -5.97 -3.44 -13.17
N LYS A 35 -6.06 -4.40 -12.24
CA LYS A 35 -6.97 -4.29 -11.10
C LYS A 35 -6.38 -3.31 -10.09
N PRO A 36 -7.22 -2.61 -9.31
CA PRO A 36 -6.74 -1.80 -8.19
C PRO A 36 -5.93 -2.64 -7.21
N ALA A 37 -4.89 -2.05 -6.62
CA ALA A 37 -4.13 -2.62 -5.53
C ALA A 37 -4.70 -2.14 -4.19
N VAL A 38 -4.78 -3.03 -3.20
CA VAL A 38 -5.24 -2.70 -1.85
C VAL A 38 -4.04 -2.33 -0.98
N ILE A 39 -4.10 -1.18 -0.33
CA ILE A 39 -3.22 -0.80 0.77
C ILE A 39 -3.98 -1.06 2.06
N ALA A 40 -3.40 -1.86 2.95
CA ALA A 40 -3.92 -2.13 4.29
C ALA A 40 -2.97 -1.56 5.33
N LEU A 41 -3.50 -0.71 6.21
CA LEU A 41 -2.81 -0.21 7.40
C LEU A 41 -3.47 -0.85 8.62
N TYR A 42 -2.69 -1.48 9.49
CA TYR A 42 -3.21 -2.16 10.67
C TYR A 42 -2.21 -2.09 11.81
N ASP A 43 -2.73 -2.15 13.05
CA ASP A 43 -1.88 -2.29 14.23
C ASP A 43 -1.29 -3.71 14.28
N TYR A 44 0.03 -3.81 14.46
CA TYR A 44 0.74 -5.10 14.43
C TYR A 44 0.29 -6.06 15.55
N TYR A 45 -0.10 -5.54 16.71
CA TYR A 45 -0.58 -6.33 17.85
C TYR A 45 -2.10 -6.45 17.91
N GLN A 46 -2.84 -5.60 17.16
CA GLN A 46 -4.29 -5.65 17.02
C GLN A 46 -4.75 -5.54 15.56
N PRO A 47 -4.56 -6.58 14.71
CA PRO A 47 -4.86 -6.50 13.27
C PRO A 47 -6.33 -6.30 12.89
N SER A 48 -7.25 -6.49 13.84
CA SER A 48 -8.67 -6.15 13.66
C SER A 48 -8.89 -4.65 13.55
N ASP A 49 -8.00 -3.84 14.14
CA ASP A 49 -7.96 -2.40 13.93
C ASP A 49 -7.20 -2.12 12.63
N ARG A 50 -7.96 -1.96 11.54
CA ARG A 50 -7.42 -1.82 10.19
C ARG A 50 -8.19 -0.80 9.37
N ALA A 51 -7.46 -0.13 8.50
CA ALA A 51 -7.99 0.69 7.43
C ALA A 51 -7.50 0.15 6.09
N GLU A 52 -8.35 0.21 5.07
CA GLU A 52 -8.04 -0.24 3.72
C GLU A 52 -8.35 0.86 2.71
N LYS A 53 -7.55 0.92 1.65
CA LYS A 53 -7.80 1.79 0.52
C LYS A 53 -7.31 1.17 -0.78
N GLU A 54 -8.10 1.30 -1.82
CA GLU A 54 -7.73 0.89 -3.17
C GLU A 54 -7.00 2.00 -3.92
N TYR A 55 -5.99 1.62 -4.68
CA TYR A 55 -5.22 2.48 -5.56
C TYR A 55 -5.21 1.89 -6.97
N THR A 56 -5.65 2.68 -7.94
CA THR A 56 -5.59 2.32 -9.36
C THR A 56 -4.44 3.09 -9.97
N LEU A 57 -3.57 2.39 -10.71
CA LEU A 57 -2.59 3.05 -11.57
C LEU A 57 -3.35 3.66 -12.75
N THR A 58 -3.54 4.98 -12.73
CA THR A 58 -3.89 5.72 -13.94
C THR A 58 -2.64 5.76 -14.79
N ALA A 59 -2.55 4.86 -15.77
CA ALA A 59 -1.60 5.03 -16.85
C ALA A 59 -2.00 6.31 -17.59
N GLU A 60 -1.26 7.40 -17.39
CA GLU A 60 -1.30 8.51 -18.32
C GLU A 60 -0.72 7.99 -19.64
N ALA A 61 -1.57 7.98 -20.67
CA ALA A 61 -1.21 7.61 -22.04
C ALA A 61 -0.48 8.76 -22.75
#